data_AF-A0A5C7N7X2-F1
#
_entry.id   AF-A0A5C7N7X2-F1
#
_cell.length_a   1.000
_cell.length_b   1.000
_cell.length_c   1.000
_cell.angle_alpha   90.00
_cell.angle_beta   90.00
_cell.angle_gamma   90.00
#
_symmetry.space_group_name_H-M   'P 1'
#
loop_
_entity.id
_entity.type
_entity.pdbx_description
1 polymer ?
#
loop_
_entity_poly.entity_id
_entity_poly.type
_entity_poly.pdbx_seq_one_letter_code
_entity_poly.pdbx_strand_id
1 'polypeptide(L)'
;MSEVHKAHPDKALFFTEISGGRWATNFSDNLMWNLENIFIGTMNNWSESALLWNLALDQNDGPTNNGCSNCRGVVTIDTTSGSVTKNEEYYALAHFSKFVRPGAYRISAQAPEGVQLHHVAFVNPDNTIVWIAANTSNASVSGTVQQGTNSFTLNIPAKAVATVVW
;
A
#
# COMPACT_ATOMS: atom_id res chain seq x y z
N MET A 1 7.88 2.37 -14.52
CA MET A 1 8.16 0.93 -14.30
C MET A 1 7.62 0.08 -15.45
N SER A 2 6.35 0.20 -15.84
CA SER A 2 5.77 -0.56 -16.98
C SER A 2 6.51 -0.42 -18.31
N GLU A 3 7.05 0.77 -18.64
CA GLU A 3 7.88 0.95 -19.83
C GLU A 3 9.17 0.12 -19.79
N VAL A 4 9.81 0.06 -18.61
CA VAL A 4 11.03 -0.74 -18.38
C VAL A 4 10.69 -2.23 -18.48
N HIS A 5 9.59 -2.68 -17.86
CA HIS A 5 9.14 -4.07 -17.99
C HIS A 5 8.82 -4.43 -19.44
N LYS A 6 8.18 -3.54 -20.20
CA LYS A 6 7.91 -3.75 -21.63
C LYS A 6 9.19 -3.92 -22.45
N ALA A 7 10.24 -3.17 -22.13
CA ALA A 7 11.53 -3.26 -22.82
C ALA A 7 12.36 -4.48 -22.36
N HIS A 8 12.24 -4.86 -21.09
CA HIS A 8 13.02 -5.92 -20.44
C HIS A 8 12.13 -6.82 -19.57
N PRO A 9 11.25 -7.63 -20.19
CA PRO A 9 10.27 -8.44 -19.46
C PRO A 9 10.90 -9.60 -18.67
N ASP A 10 12.15 -9.94 -18.96
CA ASP A 10 12.97 -10.94 -18.26
C ASP A 10 13.63 -10.41 -16.99
N LYS A 11 13.47 -9.11 -16.68
CA LYS A 11 14.05 -8.46 -15.50
C LYS A 11 12.98 -8.13 -14.48
N ALA A 12 13.23 -8.53 -13.24
CA ALA A 12 12.44 -8.14 -12.09
C ALA A 12 12.57 -6.63 -11.81
N LEU A 13 11.51 -6.03 -11.29
CA LEU A 13 11.50 -4.64 -10.85
C LEU A 13 11.21 -4.58 -9.35
N PHE A 14 11.91 -3.71 -8.65
CA PHE A 14 11.78 -3.55 -7.20
C PHE A 14 11.64 -2.07 -6.86
N PHE A 15 10.58 -1.72 -6.15
CA PHE A 15 10.46 -0.43 -5.49
C PHE A 15 11.12 -0.55 -4.11
N THR A 16 12.22 0.17 -3.93
CA THR A 16 13.15 -0.07 -2.82
C THR A 16 13.10 0.98 -1.72
N GLU A 17 12.51 2.15 -1.95
CA GLU A 17 12.52 3.21 -0.93
C GLU A 17 11.49 4.31 -1.19
N ILE A 18 10.80 4.72 -0.12
CA ILE A 18 10.19 6.03 0.05
C ILE A 18 10.06 6.36 1.53
N SER A 19 9.99 7.65 1.86
CA SER A 19 9.72 8.15 3.21
C SER A 19 8.43 8.98 3.25
N GLY A 20 7.73 8.92 4.37
CA GLY A 20 6.87 10.02 4.80
C GLY A 20 7.68 11.04 5.60
N GLY A 21 7.02 12.11 6.04
CA GLY A 21 7.68 13.14 6.83
C GLY A 21 6.79 14.33 7.14
N ARG A 22 7.35 15.35 7.81
CA ARG A 22 6.59 16.53 8.26
C ARG A 22 5.99 17.36 7.13
N TRP A 23 6.44 17.17 5.88
CA TRP A 23 5.82 17.79 4.70
C TRP A 23 4.44 17.21 4.37
N ALA A 24 4.10 16.04 4.92
CA ALA A 24 2.88 15.30 4.66
C ALA A 24 2.11 15.14 5.98
N THR A 25 1.20 16.09 6.27
CA THR A 25 0.55 16.21 7.58
C THR A 25 -0.84 15.58 7.68
N ASN A 26 -1.53 15.37 6.56
CA ASN A 26 -2.87 14.76 6.55
C ASN A 26 -2.77 13.24 6.42
N PHE A 27 -2.99 12.53 7.53
CA PHE A 27 -2.93 11.07 7.59
C PHE A 27 -3.75 10.38 6.48
N SER A 28 -5.00 10.82 6.27
CA SER A 28 -5.92 10.15 5.36
C SER A 28 -5.49 10.32 3.90
N ASP A 29 -5.14 11.54 3.51
CA ASP A 29 -4.68 11.82 2.15
C ASP A 29 -3.33 11.16 1.86
N ASN A 30 -2.42 11.14 2.84
CA ASN A 30 -1.12 10.49 2.69
C ASN A 30 -1.24 8.97 2.60
N LEU A 31 -2.11 8.36 3.42
CA LEU A 31 -2.39 6.92 3.35
C LEU A 31 -2.91 6.55 1.96
N MET A 32 -3.88 7.31 1.47
CA MET A 32 -4.46 7.10 0.14
C MET A 32 -3.42 7.28 -0.97
N TRP A 33 -2.62 8.34 -0.90
CA TRP A 33 -1.55 8.59 -1.88
C TRP A 33 -0.49 7.48 -1.87
N ASN A 34 -0.07 7.02 -0.69
CA ASN A 34 0.93 5.96 -0.54
C ASN A 34 0.41 4.63 -1.08
N LEU A 35 -0.85 4.29 -0.79
CA LEU A 35 -1.50 3.11 -1.36
C LEU A 35 -1.61 3.20 -2.88
N GLU A 36 -2.11 4.32 -3.41
CA GLU A 36 -2.30 4.54 -4.85
C GLU A 36 -0.99 4.47 -5.62
N ASN A 37 0.04 5.20 -5.16
CA ASN A 37 1.24 5.44 -5.96
C ASN A 37 2.37 4.46 -5.65
N ILE A 38 2.49 4.01 -4.41
CA ILE A 38 3.62 3.20 -3.95
C ILE A 38 3.25 1.74 -3.85
N PHE A 39 2.23 1.37 -3.07
CA PHE A 39 1.91 -0.05 -2.90
C PHE A 39 1.16 -0.61 -4.11
N ILE A 40 -0.09 -0.18 -4.33
CA ILE A 40 -0.93 -0.64 -5.45
C ILE A 40 -0.29 -0.22 -6.77
N GLY A 41 0.14 1.04 -6.86
CA GLY A 41 0.70 1.64 -8.08
C GLY A 41 1.92 0.90 -8.59
N THR A 42 2.92 0.65 -7.75
CA THR A 42 4.15 -0.02 -8.21
C THR A 42 3.89 -1.49 -8.55
N MET A 43 3.07 -2.20 -7.77
CA MET A 43 2.74 -3.61 -8.03
C MET A 43 1.92 -3.80 -9.30
N ASN A 44 1.00 -2.88 -9.60
CA ASN A 44 0.32 -2.83 -10.90
C ASN A 44 1.24 -2.44 -12.05
N ASN A 45 2.39 -1.83 -11.74
CA ASN A 45 3.43 -1.51 -12.69
C ASN A 45 4.64 -2.46 -12.60
N TRP A 46 4.39 -3.73 -12.29
CA TRP A 46 5.35 -4.85 -12.34
C TRP A 46 6.42 -4.90 -11.24
N SER A 47 6.31 -4.06 -10.22
CA SER A 47 7.18 -4.18 -9.04
C SER A 47 6.84 -5.43 -8.23
N GLU A 48 7.85 -6.19 -7.86
CA GLU A 48 7.73 -7.36 -6.96
C GLU A 48 7.81 -6.96 -5.48
N SER A 49 8.13 -5.70 -5.20
CA SER A 49 8.27 -5.18 -3.84
C SER A 49 7.79 -3.74 -3.71
N ALA A 50 7.47 -3.33 -2.49
CA ALA A 50 7.38 -1.94 -2.08
C ALA A 50 8.01 -1.81 -0.69
N LEU A 51 9.16 -1.12 -0.62
CA LEU A 51 9.90 -0.90 0.62
C LEU A 51 9.82 0.56 1.04
N LEU A 52 9.59 0.76 2.33
CA LEU A 52 9.64 2.05 3.00
C LEU A 52 10.99 2.22 3.67
N TRP A 53 11.39 3.46 3.95
CA TRP A 53 12.73 3.77 4.41
C TRP A 53 13.01 3.37 5.87
N ASN A 54 12.66 4.22 6.84
CA ASN A 54 12.91 3.92 8.25
C ASN A 54 11.72 3.18 8.86
N LEU A 55 11.96 2.03 9.49
CA LEU A 55 10.91 1.33 10.25
C LEU A 55 10.48 2.13 11.49
N ALA A 56 11.43 2.71 12.22
CA ALA A 56 11.15 3.48 13.42
C ALA A 56 12.06 4.71 13.49
N LEU A 57 11.47 5.84 13.85
CA LEU A 57 12.18 7.05 14.25
C LEU A 57 11.55 7.58 15.54
N ASP A 58 12.25 8.46 16.25
CA ASP A 58 11.70 9.09 17.45
C ASP A 58 10.74 10.25 17.12
N GLN A 59 10.14 10.84 18.17
CA GLN A 59 9.23 11.99 18.05
C GLN A 59 9.90 13.27 17.52
N ASN A 60 11.22 13.26 17.34
CA ASN A 60 12.03 14.35 16.79
C ASN A 60 12.59 13.99 15.39
N ASP A 61 12.04 12.98 14.72
CA ASP A 61 12.42 12.53 13.37
C ASP A 61 13.86 11.98 13.28
N GLY A 62 14.41 11.49 14.40
CA GLY A 62 15.81 11.10 14.52
C GLY A 62 16.04 9.71 15.13
N PRO A 63 17.32 9.37 15.38
CA PRO A 63 18.52 10.18 15.10
C PRO A 63 18.80 10.29 13.59
N THR A 64 19.44 11.38 13.16
CA THR A 64 19.79 11.61 11.74
C THR A 64 21.30 11.75 11.56
N ASN A 65 21.77 11.51 10.34
CA ASN A 65 23.15 11.71 9.91
C ASN A 65 23.34 13.04 9.15
N ASN A 66 22.50 14.05 9.43
CA ASN A 66 22.36 15.29 8.64
C ASN A 66 21.81 15.11 7.21
N GLY A 67 21.24 13.94 6.91
CA GLY A 67 20.44 13.71 5.70
C GLY A 67 19.04 14.31 5.85
N CYS A 68 18.01 13.47 5.71
CA CYS A 68 16.63 13.91 5.91
C CYS A 68 16.39 14.34 7.36
N SER A 69 16.02 15.60 7.56
CA SER A 69 15.84 16.21 8.90
C SER A 69 14.39 16.20 9.39
N ASN A 70 13.46 15.72 8.57
CA ASN A 70 12.03 15.72 8.85
C ASN A 70 11.31 14.48 8.29
N CYS A 71 12.07 13.40 8.07
CA CYS A 71 11.50 12.11 7.66
C CYS A 71 10.84 11.42 8.84
N ARG A 72 9.74 10.74 8.57
CA ARG A 72 8.99 9.98 9.57
C ARG A 72 9.18 8.48 9.32
N GLY A 73 9.35 7.73 10.41
CA GLY A 73 9.42 6.28 10.36
C GLY A 73 8.04 5.64 10.13
N VAL A 74 8.00 4.37 9.78
CA VAL A 74 6.75 3.58 9.72
C VAL A 74 6.00 3.64 11.06
N VAL A 75 6.75 3.63 12.17
CA VAL A 75 6.27 3.99 13.50
C VAL A 75 7.11 5.12 14.10
N THR A 76 6.50 5.87 15.00
CA THR A 76 7.17 6.86 15.85
C THR A 76 7.25 6.32 17.27
N ILE A 77 8.45 6.26 17.84
CA ILE A 77 8.67 5.79 19.22
C ILE A 77 9.02 6.99 20.10
N ASP A 78 8.17 7.27 21.08
CA ASP A 78 8.45 8.32 22.05
C ASP A 78 9.56 7.89 23.00
N THR A 79 10.68 8.61 23.00
CA THR A 79 11.89 8.24 23.77
C THR A 79 11.75 8.41 25.28
N THR A 80 10.73 9.11 25.77
CA THR A 80 10.50 9.32 27.21
C THR A 80 9.59 8.26 27.80
N SER A 81 8.50 7.94 27.10
CA SER A 81 7.45 7.02 27.55
C SER A 81 7.55 5.62 26.96
N GLY A 82 8.29 5.44 25.86
CA GLY A 82 8.31 4.20 25.09
C GLY A 82 7.04 3.96 24.26
N SER A 83 6.12 4.93 24.20
CA SER A 83 4.88 4.81 23.43
C SER A 83 5.16 4.69 21.94
N VAL A 84 4.40 3.84 21.25
CA VAL A 84 4.53 3.61 19.80
C VAL A 84 3.31 4.15 19.07
N THR A 85 3.53 5.15 18.24
CA THR A 85 2.53 5.69 17.30
C THR A 85 2.71 5.03 15.94
N LYS A 86 1.62 4.49 15.40
CA LYS A 86 1.59 3.92 14.04
C LYS A 86 1.25 5.02 13.04
N ASN A 87 2.16 5.30 12.13
CA ASN A 87 1.95 6.29 11.08
C ASN A 87 1.21 5.67 9.89
N GLU A 88 0.79 6.46 8.91
CA GLU A 88 0.07 5.98 7.74
C GLU A 88 0.84 4.88 6.98
N GLU A 89 2.18 4.98 6.97
CA GLU A 89 3.08 3.98 6.43
C GLU A 89 2.86 2.58 7.04
N TYR A 90 2.60 2.51 8.35
CA TYR A 90 2.33 1.26 9.05
C TYR A 90 1.07 0.60 8.51
N TYR A 91 0.01 1.38 8.28
CA TYR A 91 -1.26 0.86 7.80
C TYR A 91 -1.16 0.44 6.34
N ALA A 92 -0.51 1.25 5.49
CA ALA A 92 -0.24 0.87 4.10
C ALA A 92 0.51 -0.46 4.03
N LEU A 93 1.60 -0.60 4.80
CA LEU A 93 2.38 -1.83 4.86
C LEU A 93 1.56 -3.01 5.42
N ALA A 94 0.73 -2.79 6.45
CA ALA A 94 -0.07 -3.84 7.08
C ALA A 94 -1.17 -4.38 6.18
N HIS A 95 -1.77 -3.55 5.31
CA HIS A 95 -2.78 -3.99 4.34
C HIS A 95 -2.23 -4.97 3.29
N PHE A 96 -0.91 -4.97 3.09
CA PHE A 96 -0.21 -5.89 2.18
C PHE A 96 0.46 -7.03 2.94
N SER A 97 1.46 -6.73 3.76
CA SER A 97 2.37 -7.71 4.37
C SER A 97 1.69 -8.76 5.27
N LYS A 98 0.53 -8.43 5.86
CA LYS A 98 -0.24 -9.39 6.66
C LYS A 98 -0.93 -10.46 5.82
N PHE A 99 -1.27 -10.14 4.57
CA PHE A 99 -2.19 -10.93 3.75
C PHE A 99 -1.53 -11.49 2.49
N VAL A 100 -0.64 -10.73 1.85
CA VAL A 100 0.15 -11.17 0.68
C VAL A 100 1.45 -11.80 1.18
N ARG A 101 1.65 -13.09 0.91
CA ARG A 101 2.78 -13.87 1.40
C ARG A 101 3.90 -14.00 0.36
N PRO A 102 5.16 -14.19 0.78
CA PRO A 102 6.24 -14.48 -0.16
C PRO A 102 5.88 -15.65 -1.09
N GLY A 103 6.14 -15.48 -2.39
CA GLY A 103 5.73 -16.43 -3.43
C GLY A 103 4.32 -16.20 -3.99
N ALA A 104 3.55 -15.25 -3.47
CA ALA A 104 2.32 -14.82 -4.10
C ALA A 104 2.59 -14.21 -5.49
N TYR A 105 1.68 -14.44 -6.43
CA TYR A 105 1.74 -13.81 -7.75
C TYR A 105 0.53 -12.92 -7.98
N ARG A 106 0.76 -11.78 -8.63
CA ARG A 106 -0.30 -10.84 -8.99
C ARG A 106 -1.19 -11.43 -10.08
N ILE A 107 -2.50 -11.32 -9.94
CA ILE A 107 -3.47 -11.65 -10.98
C ILE A 107 -4.15 -10.41 -11.53
N SER A 108 -4.72 -10.52 -12.74
CA SER A 108 -5.47 -9.41 -13.32
C SER A 108 -6.77 -9.20 -12.55
N ALA A 109 -7.09 -7.93 -12.31
CA ALA A 109 -8.35 -7.47 -11.76
C ALA A 109 -8.74 -6.20 -12.52
N GLN A 110 -10.02 -5.96 -12.71
CA GLN A 110 -10.54 -4.80 -13.42
C GLN A 110 -11.65 -4.16 -12.61
N ALA A 111 -11.69 -2.83 -12.62
CA ALA A 111 -12.80 -2.03 -12.10
C ALA A 111 -13.51 -1.33 -13.28
N PRO A 112 -14.82 -1.01 -13.14
CA PRO A 112 -15.52 -0.20 -14.14
C PRO A 112 -14.85 1.16 -14.35
N GLU A 113 -14.90 1.65 -15.59
CA GLU A 113 -14.40 2.98 -15.92
C GLU A 113 -15.08 4.08 -15.08
N GLY A 114 -14.31 5.09 -14.68
CA GLY A 114 -14.81 6.23 -13.91
C GLY A 114 -14.92 6.00 -12.39
N VAL A 115 -14.66 4.78 -11.90
CA VAL A 115 -14.60 4.50 -10.46
C VAL A 115 -13.22 4.86 -9.93
N GLN A 116 -13.15 5.81 -8.98
CA GLN A 116 -11.91 6.19 -8.28
C GLN A 116 -11.52 5.14 -7.22
N LEU A 117 -11.18 3.94 -7.70
CA LEU A 117 -10.78 2.82 -6.87
C LEU A 117 -9.48 2.23 -7.42
N HIS A 118 -8.39 2.38 -6.66
CA HIS A 118 -7.13 1.73 -6.99
C HIS A 118 -7.11 0.37 -6.33
N HIS A 119 -6.78 -0.68 -7.07
CA HIS A 119 -6.80 -2.02 -6.51
C HIS A 119 -5.76 -2.94 -7.13
N VAL A 120 -5.47 -4.03 -6.45
CA VAL A 120 -4.58 -5.09 -6.91
C VAL A 120 -5.02 -6.42 -6.31
N ALA A 121 -4.79 -7.52 -7.01
CA ALA A 121 -5.15 -8.85 -6.57
C ALA A 121 -3.95 -9.80 -6.67
N PHE A 122 -3.87 -10.75 -5.74
CA PHE A 122 -2.83 -11.76 -5.66
C PHE A 122 -3.42 -13.14 -5.38
N VAL A 123 -2.73 -14.18 -5.82
CA VAL A 123 -2.91 -15.55 -5.33
C VAL A 123 -1.70 -15.90 -4.48
N ASN A 124 -1.92 -16.26 -3.23
CA ASN A 124 -0.89 -16.76 -2.32
C ASN A 124 -0.50 -18.21 -2.66
N PRO A 125 0.65 -18.71 -2.17
CA PRO A 125 1.05 -20.11 -2.36
C PRO A 125 0.09 -21.15 -1.78
N ASP A 126 -0.74 -20.77 -0.80
CA ASP A 126 -1.80 -21.62 -0.23
C ASP A 126 -3.11 -21.57 -1.03
N ASN A 127 -3.10 -20.90 -2.19
CA ASN A 127 -4.23 -20.64 -3.08
C ASN A 127 -5.28 -19.65 -2.56
N THR A 128 -5.06 -19.00 -1.42
CA THR A 128 -5.92 -17.88 -1.00
C THR A 128 -5.75 -16.69 -1.95
N ILE A 129 -6.86 -16.04 -2.27
CA ILE A 129 -6.88 -14.82 -3.07
C ILE A 129 -6.91 -13.63 -2.13
N VAL A 130 -6.05 -12.65 -2.39
CA VAL A 130 -6.02 -11.39 -1.66
C VAL A 130 -6.35 -10.28 -2.63
N TRP A 131 -7.40 -9.52 -2.36
CA TRP A 131 -7.71 -8.30 -3.08
C TRP A 131 -7.60 -7.10 -2.13
N ILE A 132 -6.82 -6.11 -2.55
CA ILE A 132 -6.59 -4.88 -1.80
C ILE A 132 -7.11 -3.73 -2.65
N ALA A 133 -7.93 -2.87 -2.07
CA ALA A 133 -8.54 -1.75 -2.76
C ALA A 133 -8.55 -0.49 -1.91
N ALA A 134 -8.09 0.62 -2.48
CA ALA A 134 -8.07 1.94 -1.88
C ALA A 134 -9.06 2.85 -2.62
N ASN A 135 -10.06 3.34 -1.91
CA ASN A 135 -10.99 4.35 -2.39
C ASN A 135 -10.43 5.73 -2.08
N THR A 136 -9.84 6.37 -3.08
CA THR A 136 -9.18 7.68 -2.96
C THR A 136 -10.18 8.85 -3.04
N SER A 137 -11.44 8.56 -3.36
CA SER A 137 -12.50 9.56 -3.51
C SER A 137 -13.08 10.05 -2.18
N ASN A 138 -13.84 11.13 -2.26
CA ASN A 138 -14.58 11.71 -1.13
C ASN A 138 -15.99 11.11 -0.94
N ALA A 139 -16.32 10.05 -1.67
CA ALA A 139 -17.60 9.34 -1.56
C ALA A 139 -17.36 7.85 -1.31
N SER A 140 -18.34 7.15 -0.75
CA SER A 140 -18.28 5.69 -0.63
C SER A 140 -18.40 5.01 -1.98
N VAL A 141 -17.64 3.94 -2.19
CA VAL A 141 -17.75 3.06 -3.36
C VAL A 141 -18.38 1.75 -2.93
N SER A 142 -19.58 1.46 -3.42
CA SER A 142 -20.26 0.18 -3.23
C SER A 142 -20.25 -0.62 -4.52
N GLY A 143 -19.97 -1.92 -4.43
CA GLY A 143 -19.93 -2.78 -5.60
C GLY A 143 -19.79 -4.25 -5.27
N THR A 144 -19.91 -5.07 -6.30
CA THR A 144 -19.72 -6.53 -6.22
C THR A 144 -18.38 -6.89 -6.82
N VAL A 145 -17.55 -7.57 -6.05
CA VAL A 145 -16.35 -8.24 -6.55
C VAL A 145 -16.77 -9.61 -7.04
N GLN A 146 -16.37 -9.96 -8.27
CA GLN A 146 -16.69 -11.23 -8.89
C GLN A 146 -15.42 -11.96 -9.32
N GLN A 147 -15.35 -13.25 -8.99
CA GLN A 147 -14.30 -14.17 -9.40
C GLN A 147 -14.95 -15.47 -9.89
N GLY A 148 -15.18 -15.56 -11.20
CA GLY A 148 -15.95 -16.67 -11.79
C GLY A 148 -17.38 -16.71 -11.25
N THR A 149 -17.73 -17.82 -10.58
CA THR A 149 -19.04 -18.01 -9.93
C THR A 149 -19.11 -17.44 -8.51
N ASN A 150 -17.96 -17.11 -7.91
CA ASN A 150 -17.91 -16.52 -6.57
C ASN A 150 -18.09 -15.02 -6.66
N SER A 151 -18.84 -14.45 -5.72
CA SER A 151 -18.97 -13.01 -5.60
C SER A 151 -19.27 -12.58 -4.17
N PHE A 152 -18.90 -11.36 -3.86
CA PHE A 152 -19.28 -10.69 -2.62
C PHE A 152 -19.48 -9.20 -2.87
N THR A 153 -20.40 -8.60 -2.12
CA THR A 153 -20.65 -7.16 -2.16
C THR A 153 -19.96 -6.49 -1.00
N LEU A 154 -19.36 -5.34 -1.26
CA LEU A 154 -18.78 -4.49 -0.22
C LEU A 154 -19.10 -3.02 -0.46
N ASN A 155 -19.04 -2.27 0.64
CA ASN A 155 -19.04 -0.81 0.64
C ASN A 155 -17.71 -0.33 1.23
N ILE A 156 -16.88 0.32 0.42
CA ILE A 156 -15.64 0.96 0.87
C ILE A 156 -15.96 2.44 1.14
N PRO A 157 -15.87 2.92 2.39
CA PRO A 157 -16.07 4.33 2.70
C PRO A 157 -15.14 5.26 1.92
N ALA A 158 -15.46 6.54 1.89
CA ALA A 158 -14.56 7.57 1.36
C ALA A 158 -13.20 7.49 2.08
N LYS A 159 -12.10 7.67 1.33
CA LYS A 159 -10.73 7.70 1.85
C LYS A 159 -10.36 6.49 2.72
N ALA A 160 -10.79 5.30 2.29
CA ALA A 160 -10.58 4.06 3.02
C ALA A 160 -9.93 2.98 2.15
N VAL A 161 -9.27 2.04 2.81
CA VAL A 161 -8.67 0.86 2.20
C VAL A 161 -9.29 -0.41 2.78
N ALA A 162 -9.58 -1.36 1.90
CA ALA A 162 -10.07 -2.68 2.25
C ALA A 162 -9.09 -3.75 1.77
N THR A 163 -8.84 -4.76 2.61
CA THR A 163 -8.19 -6.00 2.21
C THR A 163 -9.15 -7.14 2.45
N VAL A 164 -9.47 -7.89 1.41
CA VAL A 164 -10.37 -9.05 1.47
C VAL A 164 -9.58 -10.28 1.06
N VAL A 165 -9.75 -11.36 1.83
CA VAL A 165 -9.09 -12.65 1.60
C VAL A 165 -10.14 -13.74 1.52
N TRP A 166 -10.05 -14.61 0.51
CA TRP A 166 -10.96 -15.76 0.34
C TRP A 166 -10.27 -16.94 -0.36
#